data_AF-A0A1T4XXF9-F1
#
_entry.id   AF-A0A1T4XXF9-F1
#
_cell.length_a   1.000
_cell.length_b   1.000
_cell.length_c   1.000
_cell.angle_alpha   90.00
_cell.angle_beta   90.00
_cell.angle_gamma   90.00
#
_symmetry.space_group_name_H-M   'P 1'
#
loop_
_entity.id
_entity.type
_entity.pdbx_description
1 polymer ?
#
loop_
_entity_poly.entity_id
_entity_poly.type
_entity_poly.pdbx_seq_one_letter_code
_entity_poly.pdbx_strand_id
1 'polypeptide(L)'
;MSGAFLSDHRQSASEREAERRIAEYHESIAKRCYNGATWLLVITMVIMAIPQLGLERWHWHLVGVSALIMTILAVQMIRYGRISNGLVCLLCAFAVLPGWVYLADDVVRVGTSFFTMIVTQWRAKFG
;
A
#
# COMPACT_ATOMS: atom_id res chain seq x y z
N MET A 1 -5.48 -60.81 -6.97
CA MET A 1 -6.12 -59.59 -7.50
C MET A 1 -6.61 -58.78 -6.31
N SER A 2 -5.76 -57.89 -5.79
CA SER A 2 -6.12 -57.02 -4.66
C SER A 2 -6.76 -55.76 -5.24
N GLY A 3 -8.05 -55.58 -4.97
CA GLY A 3 -8.83 -54.45 -5.47
C GLY A 3 -8.29 -53.15 -4.91
N ALA A 4 -7.66 -52.35 -5.78
CA ALA A 4 -7.46 -50.94 -5.53
C ALA A 4 -8.84 -50.29 -5.42
N PHE A 5 -9.34 -50.17 -4.19
CA PHE A 5 -10.41 -49.25 -3.85
C PHE A 5 -9.86 -47.84 -4.10
N LEU A 6 -9.99 -47.39 -5.36
CA LEU A 6 -10.01 -45.98 -5.73
C LEU A 6 -11.21 -45.39 -5.00
N SER A 7 -11.00 -44.94 -3.77
CA SER A 7 -11.94 -44.07 -3.08
C SER A 7 -12.06 -42.80 -3.91
N ASP A 8 -13.10 -42.77 -4.74
CA ASP A 8 -13.56 -41.61 -5.49
C ASP A 8 -13.82 -40.48 -4.49
N HIS A 9 -12.81 -39.64 -4.28
CA HIS A 9 -12.86 -38.45 -3.43
C HIS A 9 -13.60 -37.36 -4.20
N ARG A 10 -14.83 -37.66 -4.60
CA ARG A 10 -15.74 -36.71 -5.24
C ARG A 10 -16.22 -35.75 -4.16
N GLN A 11 -15.44 -34.70 -3.92
CA GLN A 11 -15.82 -33.58 -3.05
C GLN A 11 -17.27 -33.21 -3.33
N SER A 12 -18.08 -33.26 -2.27
CA SER A 12 -19.50 -32.93 -2.30
C SER A 12 -19.68 -31.48 -2.78
N ALA A 13 -20.78 -31.18 -3.47
CA ALA A 13 -21.03 -29.82 -3.97
C ALA A 13 -20.98 -28.77 -2.83
N SER A 14 -21.40 -29.17 -1.63
CA SER A 14 -21.31 -28.38 -0.40
C SER A 14 -19.88 -28.06 0.05
N GLU A 15 -18.92 -28.98 -0.10
CA GLU A 15 -17.51 -28.74 0.24
C GLU A 15 -16.87 -27.73 -0.71
N ARG A 16 -17.18 -27.81 -2.01
CA ARG A 16 -16.69 -26.83 -3.00
C ARG A 16 -17.27 -25.43 -2.77
N GLU A 17 -18.52 -25.35 -2.33
CA GLU A 17 -19.14 -24.08 -1.95
C GLU A 17 -18.53 -23.51 -0.67
N ALA A 18 -18.21 -24.34 0.32
CA ALA A 18 -17.51 -23.92 1.53
C ALA A 18 -16.10 -23.40 1.21
N GLU A 19 -15.34 -24.11 0.36
CA GLU A 19 -14.03 -23.66 -0.10
C GLU A 19 -14.09 -22.34 -0.88
N ARG A 20 -15.11 -22.16 -1.75
CA ARG A 20 -15.33 -20.89 -2.45
C ARG A 20 -15.59 -19.73 -1.49
N ARG A 21 -16.43 -19.93 -0.46
CA ARG A 21 -16.70 -18.88 0.55
C ARG A 21 -15.44 -18.52 1.33
N ILE A 22 -14.59 -19.49 1.66
CA ILE A 22 -13.31 -19.26 2.34
C ILE A 22 -12.35 -18.48 1.42
N ALA A 23 -12.28 -18.84 0.14
CA ALA A 23 -11.48 -18.12 -0.85
C ALA A 23 -11.94 -16.67 -1.06
N GLU A 24 -13.25 -16.45 -1.21
CA GLU A 24 -13.86 -15.11 -1.31
C GLU A 24 -13.62 -14.28 -0.05
N TYR A 25 -13.71 -14.90 1.12
CA TYR A 25 -13.42 -14.25 2.40
C TYR A 25 -11.96 -13.81 2.48
N HIS A 26 -11.01 -14.69 2.15
CA HIS A 26 -9.58 -14.37 2.11
C HIS A 26 -9.27 -13.26 1.09
N GLU A 27 -9.91 -13.29 -0.08
CA GLU A 27 -9.78 -12.25 -1.10
C GLU A 27 -10.27 -10.89 -0.59
N SER A 28 -11.41 -10.87 0.11
CA SER A 28 -11.98 -9.64 0.65
C SER A 28 -11.08 -8.99 1.71
N ILE A 29 -10.47 -9.81 2.59
CA ILE A 29 -9.53 -9.34 3.61
C ILE A 29 -8.28 -8.78 2.95
N ALA A 30 -7.68 -9.53 2.02
CA ALA A 30 -6.46 -9.09 1.35
C ALA A 30 -6.68 -7.79 0.57
N LYS A 31 -7.85 -7.60 -0.05
CA LYS A 31 -8.22 -6.35 -0.73
C LYS A 31 -8.35 -5.18 0.25
N ARG A 32 -8.96 -5.39 1.42
CA ARG A 32 -9.05 -4.35 2.47
C ARG A 32 -7.68 -3.97 3.01
N CYS A 33 -6.80 -4.94 3.27
CA CYS A 33 -5.42 -4.69 3.70
C CYS A 33 -4.63 -3.90 2.65
N TYR A 34 -4.75 -4.26 1.37
CA TYR A 34 -4.10 -3.54 0.28
C TYR A 34 -4.58 -2.09 0.17
N ASN A 35 -5.90 -1.88 0.22
CA ASN A 35 -6.47 -0.53 0.18
C ASN A 35 -6.04 0.31 1.39
N GLY A 36 -6.01 -0.28 2.59
CA GLY A 36 -5.53 0.38 3.80
C GLY A 36 -4.05 0.77 3.71
N ALA A 37 -3.20 -0.14 3.22
CA ALA A 37 -1.78 0.13 3.01
C ALA A 37 -1.54 1.25 1.98
N THR A 38 -2.33 1.25 0.91
CA THR A 38 -2.27 2.29 -0.13
C THR A 38 -2.66 3.65 0.43
N TRP A 39 -3.77 3.72 1.17
CA TRP A 39 -4.21 4.96 1.83
C TRP A 39 -3.17 5.50 2.80
N LEU A 40 -2.58 4.62 3.60
CA LEU A 40 -1.55 4.97 4.57
C LEU A 40 -0.29 5.51 3.90
N LEU A 41 0.13 4.90 2.79
CA LEU A 41 1.26 5.39 2.00
C LEU A 41 0.98 6.79 1.43
N VAL A 42 -0.18 6.98 0.80
CA VAL A 42 -0.54 8.28 0.21
C VAL A 42 -0.60 9.38 1.27
N ILE A 43 -1.24 9.12 2.41
CA ILE A 43 -1.29 10.09 3.53
C ILE A 43 0.12 10.43 3.99
N THR A 44 0.98 9.43 4.15
CA THR A 44 2.36 9.64 4.61
C THR A 44 3.15 10.51 3.64
N MET A 45 3.03 10.25 2.33
CA MET A 45 3.69 11.05 1.29
C MET A 45 3.17 12.49 1.26
N VAL A 46 1.86 12.69 1.41
CA VAL A 46 1.24 14.02 1.45
C VAL A 46 1.70 14.81 2.68
N ILE A 47 1.71 14.20 3.86
CA ILE A 47 2.16 14.86 5.10
C ILE A 47 3.62 15.32 4.97
N MET A 48 4.49 14.50 4.37
CA MET A 48 5.89 14.86 4.13
C MET A 48 6.07 15.97 3.09
N ALA A 49 5.13 16.08 2.15
CA ALA A 49 5.16 17.11 1.11
C ALA A 49 4.66 18.48 1.60
N ILE A 50 4.18 18.62 2.84
CA ILE A 50 3.69 19.89 3.40
C ILE A 50 4.82 20.54 4.22
N PRO A 51 5.57 21.52 3.65
CA PRO A 51 6.67 22.18 4.35
C PRO A 51 6.20 22.98 5.57
N GLN A 52 4.93 23.41 5.58
CA GLN A 52 4.34 24.23 6.64
C GLN A 52 4.22 23.49 7.98
N LEU A 53 4.34 22.16 8.00
CA LEU A 53 4.25 21.37 9.23
C LEU A 53 5.56 21.33 10.02
N GLY A 54 6.69 21.79 9.45
CA GLY A 54 7.98 21.82 10.16
C GLY A 54 8.46 20.44 10.63
N LEU A 55 8.02 19.37 9.97
CA LEU A 55 8.22 17.97 10.37
C LEU A 55 9.58 17.40 9.95
N GLU A 56 10.52 18.22 9.48
CA GLU A 56 11.84 17.80 9.00
C GLU A 56 12.57 16.83 9.93
N ARG A 57 12.51 17.10 11.25
CA ARG A 57 13.13 16.24 12.27
C ARG A 57 12.34 14.97 12.60
N TRP A 58 11.04 14.93 12.26
CA TRP A 58 10.12 13.83 12.55
C TRP A 58 9.77 12.96 11.34
N HIS A 59 10.23 13.32 10.14
CA HIS A 59 9.99 12.55 8.91
C HIS A 59 10.40 11.09 9.03
N TRP A 60 11.55 10.80 9.64
CA TRP A 60 12.00 9.43 9.85
C TRP A 60 11.14 8.64 10.83
N HIS A 61 10.55 9.30 11.84
CA HIS A 61 9.61 8.64 12.75
C HIS A 61 8.29 8.33 12.06
N LEU A 62 7.77 9.26 11.24
CA LEU A 62 6.57 9.05 10.43
C LEU A 62 6.76 7.94 9.38
N VAL A 63 7.90 7.91 8.68
CA VAL A 63 8.29 6.80 7.79
C VAL A 63 8.40 5.50 8.57
N GLY A 64 9.08 5.51 9.72
CA GLY A 64 9.28 4.30 10.51
C GLY A 64 7.95 3.68 10.95
N VAL A 65 7.02 4.50 11.46
CA VAL A 65 5.69 4.05 11.89
C VAL A 65 4.87 3.56 10.70
N SER A 66 4.86 4.30 9.58
CA SER A 66 4.11 3.90 8.40
C SER A 66 4.67 2.63 7.75
N ALA A 67 5.98 2.49 7.63
CA ALA A 67 6.65 1.29 7.14
C ALA A 67 6.36 0.08 8.04
N LEU A 68 6.31 0.25 9.36
CA LEU A 68 5.93 -0.80 10.29
C LEU A 68 4.49 -1.28 10.04
N ILE A 69 3.53 -0.35 9.93
CA ILE A 69 2.12 -0.68 9.68
C ILE A 69 1.96 -1.35 8.31
N MET A 70 2.63 -0.84 7.27
CA MET A 70 2.62 -1.47 5.93
C MET A 70 3.22 -2.87 5.96
N THR A 71 4.26 -3.10 6.75
CA THR A 71 4.87 -4.43 6.91
C THR A 71 3.90 -5.41 7.55
N ILE A 72 3.16 -4.99 8.58
CA ILE A 72 2.13 -5.83 9.22
C ILE A 72 1.01 -6.17 8.22
N LEU A 73 0.54 -5.18 7.46
CA LEU A 73 -0.48 -5.40 6.43
C LEU A 73 0.03 -6.32 5.30
N ALA A 74 1.29 -6.19 4.92
CA ALA A 74 1.94 -7.07 3.95
C ALA A 74 2.01 -8.52 4.42
N VAL A 75 2.41 -8.74 5.68
CA VAL A 75 2.44 -10.09 6.28
C VAL A 75 1.04 -10.71 6.29
N GLN A 76 0.00 -9.93 6.61
CA GLN A 76 -1.38 -10.43 6.52
C GLN A 76 -1.76 -10.81 5.08
N MET A 77 -1.45 -9.96 4.09
CA MET A 77 -1.73 -10.28 2.68
C MET A 77 -0.99 -11.55 2.20
N ILE A 78 0.27 -11.75 2.62
CA ILE A 78 1.05 -12.95 2.31
C ILE A 78 0.41 -14.20 2.94
N ARG A 79 -0.04 -14.11 4.20
CA ARG A 79 -0.72 -15.22 4.89
C ARG A 79 -2.01 -15.65 4.20
N TYR A 80 -2.73 -14.73 3.56
CA TYR A 80 -3.95 -15.03 2.79
C TYR A 80 -3.68 -15.32 1.31
N GLY A 81 -2.45 -15.68 0.93
CA GLY A 81 -2.09 -16.13 -0.42
C GLY A 81 -1.83 -15.02 -1.44
N ARG A 82 -1.87 -13.75 -1.04
CA ARG A 82 -1.56 -12.60 -1.91
C ARG A 82 -0.11 -12.14 -1.76
N ILE A 83 0.81 -13.01 -2.15
CA ILE A 83 2.26 -12.79 -2.04
C ILE A 83 2.68 -11.55 -2.87
N SER A 84 2.19 -11.42 -4.10
CA SER A 84 2.53 -10.27 -4.97
C SER A 84 2.18 -8.93 -4.31
N ASN A 85 0.97 -8.80 -3.77
CA ASN A 85 0.52 -7.56 -3.13
C ASN A 85 1.29 -7.27 -1.84
N GLY A 86 1.61 -8.32 -1.07
CA GLY A 86 2.46 -8.20 0.10
C GLY A 86 3.87 -7.73 -0.25
N LEU A 87 4.48 -8.28 -1.31
CA LEU A 87 5.80 -7.86 -1.79
C LEU A 87 5.82 -6.41 -2.27
N VAL A 88 4.80 -5.98 -3.02
CA VAL A 88 4.65 -4.58 -3.43
C VAL A 88 4.55 -3.66 -2.20
N CYS A 89 3.78 -4.07 -1.19
CA CYS A 89 3.61 -3.32 0.04
C CYS A 89 4.92 -3.22 0.85
N LEU A 90 5.74 -4.27 0.88
CA LEU A 90 7.07 -4.25 1.48
C LEU A 90 8.04 -3.38 0.69
N LEU A 91 8.04 -3.45 -0.63
CA LEU A 91 8.85 -2.60 -1.49
C LEU A 91 8.52 -1.12 -1.26
N CYS A 92 7.22 -0.80 -1.16
CA CYS A 92 6.78 0.53 -0.80
C CYS A 92 7.26 0.96 0.60
N ALA A 93 7.20 0.07 1.58
CA ALA A 93 7.62 0.35 2.95
C ALA A 93 9.13 0.61 3.08
N PHE A 94 9.96 -0.14 2.37
CA PHE A 94 11.43 -0.12 2.55
C PHE A 94 12.20 0.65 1.47
N ALA A 95 11.62 0.87 0.29
CA ALA A 95 12.27 1.62 -0.78
C ALA A 95 11.57 2.96 -1.05
N VAL A 96 10.25 2.95 -1.21
CA VAL A 96 9.51 4.16 -1.60
C VAL A 96 9.42 5.16 -0.46
N LEU A 97 9.04 4.74 0.76
CA LEU A 97 8.93 5.67 1.89
C LEU A 97 10.29 6.28 2.30
N PRO A 98 11.39 5.52 2.45
CA PRO A 98 12.69 6.12 2.72
C PRO A 98 13.19 6.98 1.56
N GLY A 99 13.01 6.54 0.32
CA GLY A 99 13.35 7.33 -0.87
C GLY A 99 12.57 8.65 -0.94
N TRP A 100 11.31 8.65 -0.50
CA TRP A 100 10.48 9.84 -0.44
C TRP A 100 11.01 10.86 0.57
N VAL A 101 11.59 10.43 1.70
CA VAL A 101 12.22 11.35 2.66
C VAL A 101 13.38 12.10 2.03
N TYR A 102 14.19 11.44 1.22
CA TYR A 102 15.31 12.08 0.52
C TYR A 102 14.87 12.97 -0.64
N LEU A 103 13.77 12.64 -1.32
CA LEU A 103 13.24 13.40 -2.45
C LEU A 103 12.28 14.52 -2.02
N ALA A 104 11.72 14.48 -0.82
CA ALA A 104 10.69 15.40 -0.37
C ALA A 104 11.14 16.85 -0.46
N ASP A 105 12.37 17.17 -0.03
CA ASP A 105 12.89 18.54 -0.06
C ASP A 105 12.98 19.08 -1.50
N ASP A 106 13.48 18.27 -2.43
CA ASP A 106 13.59 18.64 -3.84
C ASP A 106 12.20 18.75 -4.51
N VAL A 107 11.29 17.82 -4.23
CA VAL A 107 9.92 17.81 -4.77
C VAL A 107 9.14 19.02 -4.27
N VAL A 108 9.28 19.39 -2.99
CA VAL A 108 8.61 20.57 -2.41
C VAL A 108 9.19 21.86 -2.97
N ARG A 109 10.51 21.94 -3.14
CA ARG A 109 11.17 23.11 -3.75
C ARG A 109 10.76 23.31 -5.21
N VAL A 110 10.71 22.23 -5.97
CA VAL A 110 10.24 22.25 -7.37
C VAL A 110 8.74 22.59 -7.41
N GLY A 111 7.92 21.98 -6.55
CA GLY A 111 6.48 22.21 -6.48
C GLY A 111 6.11 23.66 -6.13
N THR A 112 6.81 24.26 -5.17
CA THR A 112 6.63 25.69 -4.83
C THR A 112 7.07 26.62 -5.96
N SER A 113 8.16 26.29 -6.67
CA SER A 113 8.59 27.03 -7.85
C SER A 113 7.58 26.95 -9.00
N PHE A 114 7.03 25.78 -9.28
CA PHE A 114 5.97 25.62 -10.29
C PHE A 114 4.68 26.31 -9.88
N PHE A 115 4.27 26.21 -8.61
CA PHE A 115 3.06 26.85 -8.12
C PHE A 115 3.16 28.38 -8.23
N THR A 116 4.28 28.97 -7.81
CA THR A 116 4.51 30.41 -7.92
C THR A 116 4.55 30.87 -9.38
N MET A 117 5.16 30.09 -10.27
CA MET A 117 5.15 30.35 -11.72
C MET A 117 3.74 30.29 -12.32
N ILE A 118 2.94 29.27 -11.97
CA ILE A 118 1.56 29.14 -12.45
C ILE A 118 0.72 30.31 -11.94
N VAL A 119 0.81 30.64 -10.65
CA VAL A 119 0.05 31.76 -10.05
C VAL A 119 0.42 33.10 -10.69
N THR A 120 1.70 33.33 -10.98
CA THR A 120 2.14 34.55 -11.68
C THR A 120 1.64 34.60 -13.11
N GLN A 121 1.73 33.50 -13.87
CA GLN A 121 1.16 33.44 -15.22
C GLN A 121 -0.36 33.60 -15.23
N TRP A 122 -1.05 33.03 -14.23
CA TRP A 122 -2.50 33.11 -14.12
C TRP A 122 -2.96 34.52 -13.76
N ARG A 123 -2.27 35.20 -12.83
CA ARG A 123 -2.48 36.63 -12.56
C ARG A 123 -2.20 37.49 -13.79
N ALA A 124 -1.14 37.22 -14.54
CA ALA A 124 -0.81 38.00 -15.74
C ALA A 124 -1.82 37.82 -16.88
N LYS A 125 -2.60 36.73 -16.88
CA LYS A 125 -3.57 36.41 -17.94
C LYS A 125 -5.00 36.85 -17.62
N PHE A 126 -5.36 36.90 -16.33
CA PHE A 126 -6.75 37.14 -15.89
C PHE A 126 -6.91 38.29 -14.87
N GLY A 127 -5.82 38.90 -14.41
CA GLY A 127 -5.82 40.14 -13.63
C GLY A 127 -5.32 41.31 -14.48
#